data_AF-A0A485L7W7-F1
#
_entry.id   AF-A0A485L7W7-F1
#
_cell.length_a   1.000
_cell.length_b   1.000
_cell.length_c   1.000
_cell.angle_alpha   90.00
_cell.angle_beta   90.00
_cell.angle_gamma   90.00
#
_symmetry.space_group_name_H-M   'P 1'
#
loop_
_entity.id
_entity.type
_entity.pdbx_description
1 polymer ?
#
loop_
_entity_poly.entity_id
_entity_poly.type
_entity_poly.pdbx_seq_one_letter_code
_entity_poly.pdbx_strand_id
1 'polypeptide(L)'
;MVASLCGHCGQAPASKRCTLCGLTIYCDRACQRNHWQRHKRACRDLRRNPQSDVGRKTTTTTLPLPTESDDDADDTQEYAIPTLHPNVFLAASTSTLNNIDTLRTLLIDHVSAPPPTRLSHATTRTYTEWMRRRDEFLRRFRDMPRTTCETLLQAYDARVGQFAAEEATLITPNTMLRTVDAVIARLGSHGAIAWLDTAPLHHIRDFDDGPAEDSKTHRSFSNTPSPTQRMWDFLNQTRDNNHHVHVAVGYVDLSMLLDVDLCHGPNVVVRWVGYEGSVFCVAKALVMRQMLLHNASVDSILQVWYSAAWLRRTLDDFAAAVRGVLSGLSSPAFSTVALLLRHWQDQSPTLAVARRTWLAKTTAAALDPIANSIEARHRAYLTDYFLTGELLDASVGSVTLCCLPPMFESTSHTNESALASIDATQLLAAAVASNGDVVAAFVRLRRRHIGLLQRHLLAGHVVIDIRPPAQPLVSSPSWLLDELAAHLPTTMSWGNAIDRMSPKALHELAQRCGAIRTLHGGWSVRWPQWTQGASYVDVAAGEPQAVLLASVRGAFAGMRHRLAAQVIMRSPPVLRPSDCVDYGLCCVAKGQWATSFVTSGVDAIVHYSDLVPLNSFAPGLQTVNVTWSYK
;
A
#
# COMPACT_ATOMS: atom_id res chain seq x y z
N MET A 1 25.44 -23.34 0.16
CA MET A 1 24.76 -23.94 -1.01
C MET A 1 23.37 -24.40 -0.57
N VAL A 2 22.31 -24.06 -1.30
CA VAL A 2 20.93 -24.47 -0.95
C VAL A 2 20.72 -25.93 -1.36
N ALA A 3 20.31 -26.78 -0.43
CA ALA A 3 19.99 -28.17 -0.74
C ALA A 3 18.73 -28.23 -1.62
N SER A 4 18.82 -28.90 -2.78
CA SER A 4 17.69 -29.02 -3.70
C SER A 4 16.62 -29.95 -3.13
N LEU A 5 15.37 -29.49 -3.13
CA LEU A 5 14.21 -30.28 -2.69
C LEU A 5 13.73 -31.23 -3.80
N CYS A 6 13.20 -32.38 -3.40
CA CYS A 6 12.63 -33.34 -4.34
C CYS A 6 11.28 -32.86 -4.86
N GLY A 7 11.13 -32.77 -6.18
CA GLY A 7 9.88 -32.41 -6.86
C GLY A 7 8.71 -33.41 -6.70
N HIS A 8 8.86 -34.45 -5.88
CA HIS A 8 7.76 -35.35 -5.50
C HIS A 8 7.42 -35.26 -4.01
N CYS A 9 8.39 -35.52 -3.14
CA CYS A 9 8.18 -35.66 -1.68
C CYS A 9 8.61 -34.43 -0.86
N GLY A 10 9.16 -33.38 -1.50
CA GLY A 10 9.61 -32.16 -0.83
C GLY A 10 10.89 -32.30 0.02
N GLN A 11 11.42 -33.50 0.20
CA GLN A 11 12.60 -33.77 1.03
C GLN A 11 13.92 -33.35 0.35
N ALA A 12 14.92 -33.02 1.16
CA ALA A 12 16.31 -32.79 0.75
C ALA A 12 17.26 -33.79 1.45
N PRO A 13 18.44 -34.10 0.87
CA PRO A 13 18.93 -33.63 -0.42
C PRO A 13 18.41 -34.47 -1.60
N ALA A 14 17.89 -33.79 -2.63
CA ALA A 14 17.59 -34.42 -3.92
C ALA A 14 18.77 -34.19 -4.90
N SER A 15 19.15 -35.22 -5.65
CA SER A 15 20.33 -35.18 -6.54
C SER A 15 20.06 -35.60 -7.98
N LYS A 16 18.98 -36.34 -8.26
CA LYS A 16 18.71 -36.92 -9.59
C LYS A 16 17.82 -36.00 -10.42
N ARG A 17 18.40 -35.32 -11.42
CA ARG A 17 17.65 -34.48 -12.38
C ARG A 17 16.78 -35.32 -13.30
N CYS A 18 15.65 -34.76 -13.73
CA CYS A 18 14.80 -35.32 -14.78
C CYS A 18 15.60 -35.42 -16.09
N THR A 19 15.76 -36.62 -16.64
CA THR A 19 16.55 -36.88 -17.86
C THR A 19 16.01 -36.22 -19.14
N LEU A 20 14.78 -35.69 -19.12
CA LEU A 20 14.14 -35.07 -20.29
C LEU A 20 14.18 -33.54 -20.30
N CYS A 21 14.16 -32.88 -19.14
CA CYS A 21 14.18 -31.41 -19.05
C CYS A 21 15.29 -30.83 -18.16
N GLY A 22 16.03 -31.66 -17.41
CA GLY A 22 17.12 -31.23 -16.52
C GLY A 22 16.72 -30.40 -15.28
N LEU A 23 15.49 -29.84 -15.25
CA LEU A 23 15.06 -28.80 -14.31
C LEU A 23 14.52 -29.35 -12.98
N THR A 24 13.69 -30.39 -12.98
CA THR A 24 13.16 -30.99 -11.74
C THR A 24 14.12 -32.03 -11.18
N ILE A 25 14.35 -32.00 -9.85
CA ILE A 25 15.29 -32.86 -9.13
C ILE A 25 14.53 -33.83 -8.21
N TYR A 26 15.02 -35.06 -8.06
CA TYR A 26 14.42 -36.12 -7.27
C TYR A 26 15.44 -36.79 -6.33
N CYS A 27 14.98 -37.36 -5.21
CA CYS A 27 15.79 -38.26 -4.39
C CYS A 27 16.15 -39.52 -5.19
N ASP A 28 15.15 -40.12 -5.86
CA ASP A 28 15.30 -41.38 -6.57
C ASP A 28 14.38 -41.51 -7.80
N ARG A 29 14.42 -42.69 -8.42
CA ARG A 29 13.61 -43.05 -9.61
C ARG A 29 12.14 -43.35 -9.27
N ALA A 30 11.82 -43.66 -8.01
CA ALA A 30 10.44 -43.89 -7.57
C ALA A 30 9.70 -42.54 -7.45
N CYS A 31 10.32 -41.56 -6.81
CA CYS A 31 9.86 -40.17 -6.78
C CYS A 31 9.67 -39.59 -8.19
N GLN A 32 10.62 -39.82 -9.11
CA GLN A 32 10.47 -39.41 -10.52
C GLN A 32 9.25 -40.08 -11.17
N ARG A 33 9.07 -41.40 -10.99
CA ARG A 33 7.96 -42.16 -11.59
C ARG A 33 6.59 -41.71 -11.06
N ASN A 34 6.49 -41.46 -9.76
CA ASN A 34 5.26 -41.01 -9.14
C ASN A 34 4.90 -39.57 -9.55
N HIS A 35 5.89 -38.67 -9.61
CA HIS A 35 5.67 -37.30 -10.09
C HIS A 35 5.38 -37.22 -11.61
N TRP A 36 5.85 -38.20 -12.40
CA TRP A 36 5.76 -38.18 -13.86
C TRP A 36 4.36 -37.88 -14.40
N GLN A 37 3.30 -38.39 -13.77
CA GLN A 37 1.93 -38.15 -14.24
C GLN A 37 1.53 -36.66 -14.23
N ARG A 38 2.05 -35.88 -13.27
CA ARG A 38 1.85 -34.43 -13.18
C ARG A 38 2.92 -33.67 -13.98
N HIS A 39 4.18 -34.09 -13.89
CA HIS A 39 5.33 -33.44 -14.52
C HIS A 39 5.32 -33.50 -16.06
N LYS A 40 4.79 -34.59 -16.67
CA LYS A 40 4.94 -34.88 -18.11
C LYS A 40 4.42 -33.80 -19.08
N ARG A 41 3.48 -32.94 -18.68
CA ARG A 41 3.02 -31.81 -19.51
C ARG A 41 4.11 -30.73 -19.55
N ALA A 42 4.39 -30.08 -18.42
CA ALA A 42 5.45 -29.08 -18.29
C ALA A 42 6.82 -29.57 -18.83
N CYS A 43 7.16 -30.85 -18.62
CA CYS A 43 8.38 -31.45 -19.15
C CYS A 43 8.46 -31.44 -20.69
N ARG A 44 7.33 -31.60 -21.39
CA ARG A 44 7.25 -31.52 -22.87
C ARG A 44 7.31 -30.07 -23.36
N ASP A 45 6.68 -29.15 -22.64
CA ASP A 45 6.66 -27.73 -23.00
C ASP A 45 8.07 -27.13 -22.90
N LEU A 46 8.78 -27.44 -21.80
CA LEU A 46 10.18 -27.05 -21.58
C LEU A 46 11.15 -27.71 -22.57
N ARG A 47 10.82 -28.88 -23.15
CA ARG A 47 11.60 -29.52 -24.22
C ARG A 47 11.39 -28.84 -25.58
N ARG A 48 10.28 -28.14 -25.80
CA ARG A 48 9.96 -27.51 -27.10
C ARG A 48 10.63 -26.16 -27.33
N ASN A 49 11.16 -25.51 -26.28
CA ASN A 49 11.94 -24.29 -26.43
C ASN A 49 13.21 -24.29 -25.55
N PRO A 50 14.26 -25.07 -25.90
CA PRO A 50 15.49 -25.13 -25.11
C PRO A 50 16.39 -23.89 -25.26
N GLN A 51 16.28 -23.18 -26.38
CA GLN A 51 17.06 -21.99 -26.72
C GLN A 51 16.21 -21.02 -27.56
N SER A 52 15.73 -19.95 -26.92
CA SER A 52 15.32 -18.72 -27.61
C SER A 52 16.14 -17.55 -27.07
N ASP A 53 17.45 -17.66 -27.26
CA ASP A 53 18.40 -16.56 -27.38
C ASP A 53 19.35 -16.89 -28.55
N VAL A 54 19.99 -15.88 -29.15
CA VAL A 54 20.77 -15.90 -30.40
C VAL A 54 19.93 -16.03 -31.69
N GLY A 55 19.69 -14.88 -32.35
CA GLY A 55 18.73 -14.75 -33.45
C GLY A 55 19.18 -15.16 -34.86
N ARG A 56 18.24 -15.05 -35.83
CA ARG A 56 18.51 -14.68 -37.24
C ARG A 56 17.23 -14.22 -37.97
N LYS A 57 17.45 -13.44 -39.04
CA LYS A 57 16.50 -12.82 -39.97
C LYS A 57 15.78 -13.79 -40.95
N THR A 58 14.61 -13.33 -41.44
CA THR A 58 14.04 -13.44 -42.82
C THR A 58 13.67 -14.79 -43.47
N THR A 59 12.39 -14.94 -43.84
CA THR A 59 11.88 -15.10 -45.23
C THR A 59 10.35 -14.92 -45.20
N THR A 60 9.75 -13.88 -45.81
CA THR A 60 9.42 -13.64 -47.24
C THR A 60 8.15 -14.36 -47.74
N THR A 61 7.04 -13.60 -47.86
CA THR A 61 5.92 -13.87 -48.79
C THR A 61 5.32 -12.53 -49.28
N THR A 62 5.19 -12.37 -50.60
CA THR A 62 4.61 -11.23 -51.37
C THR A 62 3.13 -11.49 -51.69
N LEU A 63 2.24 -10.59 -52.15
CA LEU A 63 2.13 -9.14 -52.51
C LEU A 63 0.57 -8.84 -52.44
N PRO A 64 -0.06 -7.70 -52.87
CA PRO A 64 0.44 -6.43 -53.42
C PRO A 64 -0.08 -5.14 -52.71
N LEU A 65 0.42 -3.98 -53.18
CA LEU A 65 -0.06 -2.62 -52.89
C LEU A 65 -1.17 -2.15 -53.86
N PRO A 66 -1.93 -1.12 -53.46
CA PRO A 66 -2.17 0.08 -54.30
C PRO A 66 -1.74 1.36 -53.54
N THR A 67 -0.78 2.14 -54.04
CA THR A 67 -0.89 3.37 -54.87
C THR A 67 -1.24 4.65 -54.10
N GLU A 68 -0.48 5.71 -54.40
CA GLU A 68 -0.45 7.02 -53.76
C GLU A 68 -1.57 7.96 -54.23
N SER A 69 -1.86 8.99 -53.41
CA SER A 69 -2.15 10.35 -53.88
C SER A 69 -1.94 11.34 -52.73
N ASP A 70 -1.12 12.36 -52.95
CA ASP A 70 -0.97 13.53 -52.06
C ASP A 70 -2.23 14.42 -52.07
N ASP A 71 -2.36 15.31 -51.08
CA ASP A 71 -2.58 16.76 -51.27
C ASP A 71 -2.86 17.50 -49.93
N ASP A 72 -1.90 18.38 -49.59
CA ASP A 72 -2.05 19.76 -49.09
C ASP A 72 -2.72 20.22 -47.77
N ALA A 73 -2.16 21.35 -47.32
CA ALA A 73 -2.72 22.43 -46.50
C ALA A 73 -2.84 22.28 -44.97
N ASP A 74 -1.74 22.65 -44.30
CA ASP A 74 -1.67 23.74 -43.31
C ASP A 74 -3.00 24.44 -42.92
N ASP A 75 -3.35 24.39 -41.63
CA ASP A 75 -3.74 25.61 -40.93
C ASP A 75 -3.41 25.50 -39.43
N THR A 76 -3.02 26.62 -38.82
CA THR A 76 -2.53 26.67 -37.44
C THR A 76 -3.63 27.12 -36.47
N GLN A 77 -3.88 26.36 -35.40
CA GLN A 77 -4.55 26.93 -34.23
C GLN A 77 -4.03 26.38 -32.90
N GLU A 78 -3.42 27.32 -32.17
CA GLU A 78 -2.92 27.21 -30.82
C GLU A 78 -4.06 27.00 -29.82
N TYR A 79 -4.20 25.78 -29.30
CA TYR A 79 -5.13 25.49 -28.19
C TYR A 79 -4.41 25.50 -26.85
N ALA A 80 -4.60 26.60 -26.11
CA ALA A 80 -4.17 26.72 -24.72
C ALA A 80 -4.77 25.61 -23.86
N ILE A 81 -3.92 24.89 -23.11
CA ILE A 81 -4.35 23.90 -22.12
C ILE A 81 -4.92 24.66 -20.91
N PRO A 82 -6.19 24.45 -20.52
CA PRO A 82 -6.71 25.03 -19.28
C PRO A 82 -6.07 24.31 -18.09
N THR A 83 -5.28 25.03 -17.30
CA THR A 83 -4.81 24.58 -15.99
C THR A 83 -5.99 24.46 -15.02
N LEU A 84 -6.53 23.25 -14.87
CA LEU A 84 -7.59 22.97 -13.89
C LEU A 84 -7.01 23.01 -12.46
N HIS A 85 -7.33 24.10 -11.76
CA HIS A 85 -6.87 24.40 -10.41
C HIS A 85 -7.63 23.58 -9.34
N PRO A 86 -7.02 23.14 -8.22
CA PRO A 86 -7.57 22.02 -7.41
C PRO A 86 -8.78 22.31 -6.49
N ASN A 87 -9.39 23.49 -6.53
CA ASN A 87 -10.23 24.00 -5.43
C ASN A 87 -11.74 24.05 -5.75
N VAL A 88 -12.37 22.90 -6.04
CA VAL A 88 -13.84 22.80 -6.15
C VAL A 88 -14.37 21.67 -5.26
N PHE A 89 -14.33 21.90 -3.94
CA PHE A 89 -14.99 21.07 -2.93
C PHE A 89 -15.65 21.95 -1.88
N LEU A 90 -16.99 22.07 -1.91
CA LEU A 90 -17.83 22.42 -0.75
C LEU A 90 -19.33 22.27 -1.06
N ALA A 91 -20.10 22.06 0.01
CA ALA A 91 -21.58 22.03 0.08
C ALA A 91 -22.32 20.87 -0.63
N ALA A 92 -22.41 19.71 0.05
CA ALA A 92 -23.47 18.72 -0.18
C ALA A 92 -24.47 18.76 0.99
N SER A 93 -25.74 19.04 0.69
CA SER A 93 -26.81 19.23 1.69
C SER A 93 -27.49 17.91 2.10
N THR A 94 -28.44 18.01 3.03
CA THR A 94 -29.08 16.90 3.75
C THR A 94 -29.86 15.91 2.88
N SER A 95 -30.25 16.25 1.64
CA SER A 95 -30.97 15.35 0.72
C SER A 95 -30.13 14.19 0.17
N THR A 96 -28.80 14.31 0.20
CA THR A 96 -27.86 13.34 -0.39
C THR A 96 -27.95 11.92 0.23
N LEU A 97 -28.52 11.79 1.44
CA LEU A 97 -28.50 10.55 2.22
C LEU A 97 -29.34 9.40 1.63
N ASN A 98 -30.43 9.69 0.93
CA ASN A 98 -31.28 8.64 0.34
C ASN A 98 -30.68 8.03 -0.94
N ASN A 99 -29.55 8.57 -1.43
CA ASN A 99 -29.00 8.23 -2.73
C ASN A 99 -27.69 7.42 -2.68
N ILE A 100 -27.12 7.09 -1.52
CA ILE A 100 -25.89 6.26 -1.48
C ILE A 100 -26.18 4.83 -1.96
N ASP A 101 -27.26 4.19 -1.50
CA ASP A 101 -27.59 2.84 -1.98
C ASP A 101 -28.06 2.87 -3.45
N THR A 102 -28.69 3.96 -3.90
CA THR A 102 -29.00 4.22 -5.33
C THR A 102 -27.74 4.39 -6.18
N LEU A 103 -26.76 5.18 -5.72
CA LEU A 103 -25.45 5.37 -6.37
C LEU A 103 -24.65 4.06 -6.38
N ARG A 104 -24.69 3.29 -5.29
CA ARG A 104 -24.09 1.95 -5.17
C ARG A 104 -24.67 1.03 -6.23
N THR A 105 -26.00 0.90 -6.32
CA THR A 105 -26.66 0.08 -7.36
C THR A 105 -26.31 0.56 -8.77
N LEU A 106 -26.41 1.87 -9.05
CA LEU A 106 -26.17 2.41 -10.39
C LEU A 106 -24.70 2.37 -10.83
N LEU A 107 -23.75 2.59 -9.90
CA LEU A 107 -22.33 2.40 -10.18
C LEU A 107 -22.03 0.92 -10.37
N ILE A 108 -22.57 0.02 -9.53
CA ILE A 108 -22.43 -1.43 -9.74
C ILE A 108 -22.99 -1.83 -11.11
N ASP A 109 -24.15 -1.33 -11.53
CA ASP A 109 -24.72 -1.61 -12.86
C ASP A 109 -23.85 -1.08 -14.01
N HIS A 110 -23.33 0.15 -13.89
CA HIS A 110 -22.44 0.75 -14.90
C HIS A 110 -21.10 0.00 -14.99
N VAL A 111 -20.52 -0.33 -13.83
CA VAL A 111 -19.25 -1.04 -13.65
C VAL A 111 -19.36 -2.52 -14.03
N SER A 112 -20.56 -3.10 -13.93
CA SER A 112 -20.90 -4.47 -14.31
C SER A 112 -20.96 -4.69 -15.82
N ALA A 113 -21.05 -3.63 -16.61
CA ALA A 113 -20.85 -3.74 -18.06
C ALA A 113 -19.41 -4.22 -18.34
N PRO A 114 -19.22 -5.24 -19.20
CA PRO A 114 -17.89 -5.66 -19.59
C PRO A 114 -17.22 -4.53 -20.40
N PRO A 115 -15.93 -4.21 -20.15
CA PRO A 115 -15.19 -3.38 -21.09
C PRO A 115 -15.18 -4.07 -22.46
N PRO A 116 -15.28 -3.33 -23.58
CA PRO A 116 -15.47 -3.94 -24.90
C PRO A 116 -14.25 -4.79 -25.30
N THR A 117 -14.39 -6.11 -25.22
CA THR A 117 -13.27 -7.06 -25.35
C THR A 117 -12.74 -7.27 -26.77
N ARG A 118 -13.30 -6.58 -27.77
CA ARG A 118 -12.79 -6.46 -29.15
C ARG A 118 -13.50 -5.32 -29.89
N LEU A 119 -12.74 -4.34 -30.36
CA LEU A 119 -13.22 -3.36 -31.34
C LEU A 119 -13.24 -4.01 -32.73
N SER A 120 -14.43 -4.47 -33.14
CA SER A 120 -14.78 -4.59 -34.56
C SER A 120 -15.78 -3.47 -34.91
N HIS A 121 -16.04 -3.24 -36.21
CA HIS A 121 -16.76 -2.08 -36.78
C HIS A 121 -18.20 -1.78 -36.25
N ALA A 122 -18.70 -2.48 -35.23
CA ALA A 122 -19.96 -2.18 -34.53
C ALA A 122 -19.85 -1.01 -33.52
N THR A 123 -18.90 -0.09 -33.71
CA THR A 123 -18.51 0.95 -32.75
C THR A 123 -19.62 1.96 -32.47
N THR A 124 -20.32 2.45 -33.51
CA THR A 124 -21.29 3.54 -33.36
C THR A 124 -22.48 3.16 -32.49
N ARG A 125 -23.10 1.98 -32.72
CA ARG A 125 -24.28 1.54 -31.94
C ARG A 125 -23.97 1.37 -30.45
N THR A 126 -22.78 0.87 -30.13
CA THR A 126 -22.38 0.57 -28.76
C THR A 126 -22.02 1.85 -28.00
N TYR A 127 -21.35 2.81 -28.66
CA TYR A 127 -21.08 4.14 -28.11
C TYR A 127 -22.37 4.96 -27.94
N THR A 128 -23.27 4.97 -28.94
CA THR A 128 -24.56 5.65 -28.81
C THR A 128 -25.44 5.05 -27.71
N GLU A 129 -25.43 3.73 -27.50
CA GLU A 129 -26.16 3.12 -26.37
C GLU A 129 -25.52 3.45 -25.01
N TRP A 130 -24.18 3.55 -24.91
CA TRP A 130 -23.50 4.02 -23.71
C TRP A 130 -23.84 5.50 -23.41
N MET A 131 -23.75 6.38 -24.41
CA MET A 131 -24.17 7.78 -24.31
C MET A 131 -25.65 7.92 -23.95
N ARG A 132 -26.53 7.12 -24.56
CA ARG A 132 -27.97 7.10 -24.23
C ARG A 132 -28.22 6.67 -22.78
N ARG A 133 -27.47 5.68 -22.27
CA ARG A 133 -27.53 5.24 -20.88
C ARG A 133 -26.99 6.29 -19.92
N ARG A 134 -25.88 6.96 -20.25
CA ARG A 134 -25.36 8.12 -19.51
C ARG A 134 -26.39 9.25 -19.44
N ASP A 135 -27.03 9.59 -20.56
CA ASP A 135 -28.02 10.67 -20.62
C ASP A 135 -29.38 10.28 -20.00
N GLU A 136 -29.70 8.99 -19.93
CA GLU A 136 -30.84 8.45 -19.15
C GLU A 136 -30.53 8.47 -17.64
N PHE A 137 -29.32 8.11 -17.26
CA PHE A 137 -28.79 8.19 -15.91
C PHE A 137 -28.77 9.64 -15.41
N LEU A 138 -28.20 10.59 -16.17
CA LEU A 138 -28.24 12.03 -15.87
C LEU A 138 -29.68 12.57 -15.72
N ARG A 139 -30.64 12.08 -16.51
CA ARG A 139 -32.07 12.44 -16.37
C ARG A 139 -32.71 11.93 -15.07
N ARG A 140 -32.23 10.83 -14.50
CA ARG A 140 -32.73 10.27 -13.22
C ARG A 140 -32.16 11.00 -11.99
N PHE A 141 -31.09 11.79 -12.14
CA PHE A 141 -30.44 12.56 -11.05
C PHE A 141 -30.94 14.01 -10.89
N ARG A 142 -32.17 14.33 -11.35
CA ARG A 142 -32.70 15.70 -11.37
C ARG A 142 -32.72 16.41 -10.00
N ASP A 143 -32.74 15.64 -8.90
CA ASP A 143 -32.89 16.17 -7.53
C ASP A 143 -31.62 16.03 -6.64
N MET A 144 -30.45 15.69 -7.23
CA MET A 144 -29.17 15.72 -6.50
C MET A 144 -28.44 17.07 -6.66
N PRO A 145 -27.53 17.43 -5.72
CA PRO A 145 -26.54 18.47 -5.95
C PRO A 145 -25.70 18.13 -7.19
N ARG A 146 -26.10 18.75 -8.31
CA ARG A 146 -25.63 18.45 -9.66
C ARG A 146 -24.10 18.38 -9.76
N THR A 147 -23.42 19.26 -9.05
CA THR A 147 -21.96 19.38 -8.97
C THR A 147 -21.25 18.13 -8.43
N THR A 148 -21.72 17.46 -7.38
CA THR A 148 -20.98 16.32 -6.80
C THR A 148 -21.06 15.07 -7.67
N CYS A 149 -22.23 14.80 -8.25
CA CYS A 149 -22.38 13.75 -9.25
C CYS A 149 -21.58 14.11 -10.50
N GLU A 150 -21.78 15.29 -11.09
CA GLU A 150 -21.02 15.70 -12.27
C GLU A 150 -19.51 15.67 -12.02
N THR A 151 -18.98 16.05 -10.86
CA THR A 151 -17.55 15.92 -10.56
C THR A 151 -17.07 14.47 -10.48
N LEU A 152 -17.76 13.57 -9.77
CA LEU A 152 -17.34 12.16 -9.68
C LEU A 152 -17.48 11.43 -11.03
N LEU A 153 -18.51 11.77 -11.80
CA LEU A 153 -18.78 11.19 -13.11
C LEU A 153 -17.92 11.81 -14.22
N GLN A 154 -17.60 13.10 -14.18
CA GLN A 154 -16.61 13.70 -15.08
C GLN A 154 -15.20 13.24 -14.71
N ALA A 155 -14.87 13.07 -13.43
CA ALA A 155 -13.60 12.44 -13.04
C ALA A 155 -13.53 11.00 -13.55
N TYR A 156 -14.60 10.21 -13.40
CA TYR A 156 -14.67 8.84 -13.92
C TYR A 156 -14.66 8.80 -15.45
N ASP A 157 -15.51 9.56 -16.15
CA ASP A 157 -15.62 9.61 -17.61
C ASP A 157 -14.40 10.25 -18.27
N ALA A 158 -13.75 11.25 -17.66
CA ALA A 158 -12.49 11.79 -18.16
C ALA A 158 -11.34 10.81 -17.95
N ARG A 159 -11.31 10.08 -16.84
CA ARG A 159 -10.34 9.01 -16.58
C ARG A 159 -10.57 7.81 -17.50
N VAL A 160 -11.81 7.39 -17.72
CA VAL A 160 -12.22 6.32 -18.66
C VAL A 160 -12.04 6.76 -20.11
N GLY A 161 -12.24 8.03 -20.43
CA GLY A 161 -11.97 8.61 -21.75
C GLY A 161 -10.48 8.72 -22.05
N GLN A 162 -9.68 9.17 -21.08
CA GLN A 162 -8.21 9.06 -21.12
C GLN A 162 -7.80 7.61 -21.29
N PHE A 163 -8.31 6.69 -20.45
CA PHE A 163 -8.02 5.27 -20.58
C PHE A 163 -8.45 4.68 -21.92
N ALA A 164 -9.55 5.11 -22.53
CA ALA A 164 -9.97 4.63 -23.86
C ALA A 164 -9.05 5.15 -24.97
N ALA A 165 -8.58 6.40 -24.87
CA ALA A 165 -7.58 6.95 -25.80
C ALA A 165 -6.18 6.31 -25.60
N GLU A 166 -5.81 6.03 -24.35
CA GLU A 166 -4.59 5.31 -23.99
C GLU A 166 -4.68 3.82 -24.35
N GLU A 167 -5.84 3.17 -24.25
CA GLU A 167 -6.07 1.76 -24.61
C GLU A 167 -6.16 1.56 -26.13
N ALA A 168 -6.65 2.57 -26.87
CA ALA A 168 -6.54 2.65 -28.32
C ALA A 168 -5.07 2.71 -28.81
N THR A 169 -4.12 3.10 -27.94
CA THR A 169 -2.68 3.03 -28.22
C THR A 169 -1.99 1.83 -27.52
N LEU A 170 -2.43 1.39 -26.34
CA LEU A 170 -1.74 0.42 -25.47
C LEU A 170 -2.32 -1.01 -25.51
N ILE A 171 -2.04 -1.76 -26.58
CA ILE A 171 -2.06 -3.23 -26.52
C ILE A 171 -0.75 -3.83 -27.08
N THR A 172 0.26 -3.89 -26.22
CA THR A 172 1.34 -4.91 -26.13
C THR A 172 2.38 -4.43 -25.11
N PRO A 173 3.22 -5.31 -24.53
CA PRO A 173 4.39 -4.88 -23.75
C PRO A 173 5.24 -3.85 -24.51
N ASN A 174 5.45 -4.07 -25.82
CA ASN A 174 6.16 -3.15 -26.70
C ASN A 174 5.52 -1.76 -26.80
N THR A 175 4.21 -1.60 -26.56
CA THR A 175 3.60 -0.26 -26.58
C THR A 175 3.68 0.43 -25.23
N MET A 176 3.59 -0.27 -24.11
CA MET A 176 3.90 0.36 -22.80
C MET A 176 5.35 0.83 -22.75
N LEU A 177 6.27 0.07 -23.34
CA LEU A 177 7.65 0.51 -23.53
C LEU A 177 7.72 1.73 -24.47
N ARG A 178 7.04 1.74 -25.62
CA ARG A 178 6.99 2.93 -26.49
C ARG A 178 6.34 4.16 -25.82
N THR A 179 5.38 4.00 -24.92
CA THR A 179 4.81 5.13 -24.16
C THR A 179 5.78 5.63 -23.10
N VAL A 180 6.51 4.75 -22.43
CA VAL A 180 7.61 5.13 -21.53
C VAL A 180 8.73 5.83 -22.32
N ASP A 181 9.16 5.26 -23.44
CA ASP A 181 10.18 5.82 -24.33
C ASP A 181 9.72 7.20 -24.90
N ALA A 182 8.41 7.38 -25.18
CA ALA A 182 7.82 8.64 -25.64
C ALA A 182 7.63 9.69 -24.54
N VAL A 183 7.35 9.27 -23.30
CA VAL A 183 7.37 10.16 -22.12
C VAL A 183 8.80 10.66 -21.88
N ILE A 184 9.78 9.75 -21.92
CA ILE A 184 11.21 10.09 -21.82
C ILE A 184 11.65 11.03 -22.95
N ALA A 185 11.19 10.81 -24.18
CA ALA A 185 11.45 11.72 -25.30
C ALA A 185 10.82 13.11 -25.12
N ARG A 186 9.64 13.21 -24.49
CA ARG A 186 8.99 14.49 -24.14
C ARG A 186 9.62 15.20 -22.94
N LEU A 187 10.33 14.49 -22.06
CA LEU A 187 10.96 15.07 -20.87
C LEU A 187 12.22 15.90 -21.18
N GLY A 188 12.83 15.72 -22.36
CA GLY A 188 13.96 16.53 -22.84
C GLY A 188 13.66 18.02 -23.08
N SER A 189 12.46 18.50 -22.76
CA SER A 189 12.02 19.89 -22.94
C SER A 189 11.51 20.56 -21.65
N HIS A 190 11.90 20.08 -20.47
CA HIS A 190 11.58 20.76 -19.19
C HIS A 190 12.76 21.59 -18.68
N GLY A 191 12.44 22.71 -18.04
CA GLY A 191 13.43 23.69 -17.57
C GLY A 191 14.21 23.20 -16.34
N ALA A 192 15.52 23.41 -16.40
CA ALA A 192 16.52 23.15 -15.39
C ALA A 192 16.10 23.43 -13.93
N ILE A 193 16.44 22.51 -13.02
CA ILE A 193 16.59 22.78 -11.59
C ILE A 193 18.04 22.46 -11.25
N ALA A 194 18.84 23.49 -10.95
CA ALA A 194 20.31 23.47 -11.02
C ALA A 194 21.04 22.28 -10.34
N TRP A 195 20.46 21.63 -9.34
CA TRP A 195 21.02 20.40 -8.75
C TRP A 195 20.79 19.15 -9.62
N LEU A 196 19.59 19.00 -10.20
CA LEU A 196 19.24 17.86 -11.07
C LEU A 196 20.09 17.82 -12.35
N ASP A 197 20.50 18.98 -12.85
CA ASP A 197 21.29 19.10 -14.08
C ASP A 197 22.80 18.81 -13.88
N THR A 198 23.29 18.86 -12.63
CA THR A 198 24.74 18.87 -12.33
C THR A 198 25.23 17.74 -11.44
N ALA A 199 24.36 17.14 -10.63
CA ALA A 199 24.73 15.99 -9.82
C ALA A 199 24.86 14.70 -10.66
N PRO A 200 25.70 13.72 -10.25
CA PRO A 200 25.81 12.42 -10.92
C PRO A 200 24.70 11.45 -10.49
N LEU A 201 24.22 10.61 -11.41
CA LEU A 201 23.16 9.62 -11.12
C LEU A 201 23.41 8.84 -9.81
N HIS A 202 22.36 8.75 -8.98
CA HIS A 202 22.37 8.21 -7.61
C HIS A 202 23.07 9.05 -6.54
N HIS A 203 23.45 10.31 -6.85
CA HIS A 203 23.88 11.27 -5.84
C HIS A 203 22.77 11.51 -4.82
N ILE A 204 23.14 11.46 -3.53
CA ILE A 204 22.27 11.82 -2.43
C ILE A 204 22.61 13.24 -2.02
N ARG A 205 21.65 14.17 -2.13
CA ARG A 205 21.84 15.55 -1.61
C ARG A 205 21.72 15.57 -0.09
N ASP A 206 22.15 16.68 0.50
CA ASP A 206 21.97 16.91 1.94
C ASP A 206 20.50 16.75 2.36
N PHE A 207 20.32 16.08 3.50
CA PHE A 207 19.02 15.82 4.08
C PHE A 207 18.51 17.10 4.78
N ASP A 208 17.37 17.61 4.34
CA ASP A 208 16.67 18.69 5.02
C ASP A 208 15.75 18.13 6.13
N ASP A 209 15.78 18.75 7.30
CA ASP A 209 14.83 18.43 8.36
C ASP A 209 13.39 18.62 7.85
N GLY A 210 12.58 17.56 7.95
CA GLY A 210 11.18 17.63 7.56
C GLY A 210 10.37 18.55 8.47
N PRO A 211 9.18 19.00 8.03
CA PRO A 211 8.29 19.76 8.90
C PRO A 211 7.98 18.95 10.16
N ALA A 212 7.99 19.61 11.32
CA ALA A 212 7.67 18.98 12.59
C ALA A 212 6.28 18.31 12.54
N GLU A 213 6.12 17.22 13.27
CA GLU A 213 4.83 16.51 13.33
C GLU A 213 3.88 17.25 14.28
N ASP A 214 2.78 17.79 13.73
CA ASP A 214 1.65 18.26 14.52
C ASP A 214 1.03 17.06 15.24
N SER A 215 0.92 17.12 16.56
CA SER A 215 0.32 16.08 17.41
C SER A 215 -1.17 15.80 17.10
N LYS A 216 -1.83 16.70 16.37
CA LYS A 216 -3.18 16.48 15.83
C LYS A 216 -3.18 15.66 14.55
N THR A 217 -2.05 15.54 13.87
CA THR A 217 -1.87 14.57 12.78
C THR A 217 -2.13 13.19 13.35
N HIS A 218 -3.10 12.50 12.78
CA HIS A 218 -3.47 11.16 13.22
C HIS A 218 -3.90 10.35 12.00
N ARG A 219 -3.68 9.05 12.09
CA ARG A 219 -4.12 8.06 11.09
C ARG A 219 -4.99 7.05 11.80
N SER A 220 -6.01 6.54 11.12
CA SER A 220 -6.89 5.55 11.76
C SER A 220 -6.26 4.17 11.82
N PHE A 221 -5.27 3.91 10.98
CA PHE A 221 -4.44 2.72 10.97
C PHE A 221 -3.17 3.01 10.18
N SER A 222 -2.10 2.24 10.39
CA SER A 222 -0.94 2.34 9.50
C SER A 222 -1.33 1.87 8.08
N ASN A 223 -1.04 2.70 7.09
CA ASN A 223 -1.18 2.37 5.67
C ASN A 223 0.15 2.10 4.97
N THR A 224 1.24 1.97 5.75
CA THR A 224 2.58 1.66 5.25
C THR A 224 3.04 0.36 5.91
N PRO A 225 3.18 -0.74 5.15
CA PRO A 225 3.70 -2.00 5.69
C PRO A 225 5.12 -1.76 6.23
N SER A 226 5.28 -1.85 7.55
CA SER A 226 6.55 -1.64 8.25
C SER A 226 7.54 -2.80 7.97
N PRO A 227 8.87 -2.61 8.09
CA PRO A 227 9.86 -3.71 8.02
C PRO A 227 9.75 -4.80 9.11
N THR A 228 8.64 -4.85 9.84
CA THR A 228 8.47 -5.62 11.08
C THR A 228 8.77 -7.09 10.96
N GLN A 229 8.36 -7.77 9.87
CA GLN A 229 8.62 -9.21 9.74
C GLN A 229 10.11 -9.53 9.85
N ARG A 230 11.01 -8.72 9.25
CA ARG A 230 12.46 -8.93 9.41
C ARG A 230 12.97 -8.61 10.80
N MET A 231 12.38 -7.62 11.47
CA MET A 231 12.68 -7.33 12.86
C MET A 231 12.28 -8.51 13.75
N TRP A 232 11.19 -9.19 13.40
CA TRP A 232 10.72 -10.41 14.07
C TRP A 232 11.55 -11.66 13.73
N ASP A 233 11.96 -11.81 12.48
CA ASP A 233 12.89 -12.87 12.06
C ASP A 233 14.22 -12.75 12.82
N PHE A 234 14.65 -11.53 13.14
CA PHE A 234 15.81 -11.27 13.99
C PHE A 234 15.57 -11.67 15.45
N LEU A 235 14.40 -11.35 16.04
CA LEU A 235 14.02 -11.85 17.38
C LEU A 235 14.11 -13.38 17.44
N ASN A 236 13.50 -14.06 16.47
CA ASN A 236 13.49 -15.52 16.33
C ASN A 236 14.90 -16.15 16.14
N GLN A 237 15.88 -15.36 15.67
CA GLN A 237 17.29 -15.79 15.55
C GLN A 237 18.08 -15.54 16.84
N THR A 238 17.72 -14.54 17.64
CA THR A 238 18.37 -14.21 18.93
C THR A 238 17.94 -15.17 20.06
N ARG A 239 18.29 -16.44 19.93
CA ARG A 239 17.94 -17.56 20.84
C ARG A 239 18.38 -17.43 22.31
N ASP A 240 19.12 -16.38 22.66
CA ASP A 240 19.87 -16.31 23.92
C ASP A 240 19.01 -15.87 25.12
N ASN A 241 17.78 -15.36 24.93
CA ASN A 241 16.91 -14.90 26.01
C ASN A 241 15.43 -15.25 25.80
N ASN A 242 14.75 -15.65 26.88
CA ASN A 242 13.29 -15.89 26.92
C ASN A 242 12.44 -14.60 26.91
N HIS A 243 13.07 -13.42 26.82
CA HIS A 243 12.39 -12.13 26.85
C HIS A 243 12.90 -11.25 25.70
N HIS A 244 12.00 -10.87 24.80
CA HIS A 244 12.28 -9.93 23.73
C HIS A 244 11.53 -8.62 23.97
N VAL A 245 12.20 -7.50 23.78
CA VAL A 245 11.59 -6.18 23.90
C VAL A 245 11.61 -5.48 22.55
N HIS A 246 10.44 -5.11 22.06
CA HIS A 246 10.26 -4.26 20.90
C HIS A 246 9.75 -2.89 21.34
N VAL A 247 10.42 -1.82 20.92
CA VAL A 247 9.98 -0.44 21.17
C VAL A 247 9.56 0.20 19.85
N ALA A 248 8.27 0.53 19.73
CA ALA A 248 7.71 1.23 18.59
C ALA A 248 7.55 2.72 18.89
N VAL A 249 7.99 3.56 17.96
CA VAL A 249 8.09 5.01 18.11
C VAL A 249 7.43 5.68 16.91
N GLY A 250 6.31 6.35 17.16
CA GLY A 250 5.48 7.01 16.14
C GLY A 250 4.54 6.06 15.40
N TYR A 251 3.31 6.51 15.14
CA TYR A 251 2.23 5.74 14.48
C TYR A 251 1.93 4.40 15.17
N VAL A 252 1.69 4.47 16.49
CA VAL A 252 1.30 3.34 17.34
C VAL A 252 -0.19 3.04 17.15
N ASP A 253 -0.48 2.09 16.25
CA ASP A 253 -1.83 1.55 16.05
C ASP A 253 -1.94 0.04 16.32
N LEU A 254 -0.86 -0.61 16.78
CA LEU A 254 -0.72 -2.07 16.98
C LEU A 254 -0.75 -2.93 15.69
N SER A 255 -0.93 -2.37 14.49
CA SER A 255 -1.09 -3.15 13.24
C SER A 255 0.16 -3.98 12.93
N MET A 256 1.31 -3.44 13.32
CA MET A 256 2.61 -4.10 13.39
C MET A 256 2.57 -5.53 13.95
N LEU A 257 1.76 -5.76 15.00
CA LEU A 257 1.61 -7.06 15.66
C LEU A 257 0.68 -8.03 14.91
N LEU A 258 -0.05 -7.56 13.90
CA LEU A 258 -0.89 -8.38 13.03
C LEU A 258 -0.10 -8.98 11.86
N ASP A 259 1.02 -8.38 11.46
CA ASP A 259 1.78 -8.78 10.26
C ASP A 259 3.13 -9.45 10.59
N VAL A 260 3.26 -9.97 11.81
CA VAL A 260 4.42 -10.77 12.27
C VAL A 260 4.02 -12.17 12.68
N ASP A 261 4.93 -13.13 12.46
CA ASP A 261 4.77 -14.49 13.00
C ASP A 261 5.06 -14.53 14.51
N LEU A 262 3.99 -14.48 15.31
CA LEU A 262 4.04 -14.55 16.77
C LEU A 262 4.27 -15.97 17.33
N CYS A 263 4.50 -16.99 16.48
CA CYS A 263 4.72 -18.38 16.90
C CYS A 263 6.11 -18.60 17.52
N HIS A 264 6.31 -18.11 18.74
CA HIS A 264 7.51 -18.40 19.54
C HIS A 264 7.37 -19.73 20.29
N GLY A 265 8.50 -20.27 20.79
CA GLY A 265 8.50 -21.41 21.70
C GLY A 265 7.79 -21.09 23.03
N PRO A 266 7.32 -22.11 23.78
CA PRO A 266 6.38 -21.95 24.91
C PRO A 266 6.89 -21.13 26.11
N ASN A 267 8.16 -20.72 26.11
CA ASN A 267 8.79 -19.95 27.19
C ASN A 267 9.19 -18.53 26.78
N VAL A 268 8.90 -18.09 25.55
CA VAL A 268 9.32 -16.78 25.03
C VAL A 268 8.18 -15.78 25.20
N VAL A 269 8.45 -14.70 25.94
CA VAL A 269 7.52 -13.57 26.10
C VAL A 269 8.05 -12.37 25.34
N VAL A 270 7.20 -11.81 24.47
CA VAL A 270 7.47 -10.57 23.75
C VAL A 270 6.80 -9.41 24.45
N ARG A 271 7.58 -8.45 24.93
CA ARG A 271 7.08 -7.15 25.37
C ARG A 271 7.14 -6.15 24.22
N TRP A 272 5.98 -5.61 23.85
CA TRP A 272 5.85 -4.56 22.84
C TRP A 272 5.49 -3.25 23.57
N VAL A 273 6.31 -2.20 23.39
CA VAL A 273 6.14 -0.90 24.04
C VAL A 273 5.95 0.18 22.98
N GLY A 274 4.82 0.88 23.02
CA GLY A 274 4.49 1.93 22.06
C GLY A 274 4.61 3.35 22.64
N TYR A 275 5.36 4.20 21.94
CA TYR A 275 5.48 5.65 22.16
C TYR A 275 4.87 6.43 20.99
N GLU A 276 4.03 7.40 21.30
CA GLU A 276 3.18 8.10 20.33
C GLU A 276 2.90 9.52 20.82
N GLY A 277 2.84 10.49 19.91
CA GLY A 277 2.50 11.88 20.23
C GLY A 277 1.01 12.19 20.05
N SER A 278 0.32 11.45 19.18
CA SER A 278 -1.09 11.65 18.90
C SER A 278 -2.00 11.09 20.00
N VAL A 279 -2.74 11.97 20.66
CA VAL A 279 -3.78 11.62 21.65
C VAL A 279 -4.80 10.64 21.06
N PHE A 280 -5.13 10.79 19.77
CA PHE A 280 -6.03 9.91 19.05
C PHE A 280 -5.48 8.48 18.94
N CYS A 281 -4.23 8.33 18.47
CA CYS A 281 -3.60 7.03 18.28
C CYS A 281 -3.44 6.30 19.62
N VAL A 282 -2.99 7.00 20.67
CA VAL A 282 -2.90 6.43 22.04
C VAL A 282 -4.27 5.98 22.54
N ALA A 283 -5.31 6.81 22.42
CA ALA A 283 -6.67 6.45 22.85
C ALA A 283 -7.20 5.22 22.11
N LYS A 284 -7.05 5.17 20.78
CA LYS A 284 -7.51 4.04 19.97
C LYS A 284 -6.72 2.77 20.27
N ALA A 285 -5.40 2.84 20.37
CA ALA A 285 -4.54 1.69 20.68
C ALA A 285 -4.84 1.11 22.08
N LEU A 286 -5.09 1.95 23.09
CA LEU A 286 -5.51 1.51 24.43
C LEU A 286 -6.85 0.75 24.39
N VAL A 287 -7.84 1.25 23.65
CA VAL A 287 -9.14 0.58 23.50
C VAL A 287 -9.00 -0.74 22.74
N MET A 288 -8.23 -0.78 21.64
CA MET A 288 -7.98 -2.02 20.88
C MET A 288 -7.26 -3.07 21.72
N ARG A 289 -6.24 -2.67 22.51
CA ARG A 289 -5.58 -3.53 23.51
C ARG A 289 -6.57 -4.08 24.52
N GLN A 290 -7.47 -3.25 25.05
CA GLN A 290 -8.48 -3.67 26.03
C GLN A 290 -9.47 -4.66 25.41
N MET A 291 -9.96 -4.40 24.19
CA MET A 291 -10.84 -5.32 23.43
C MET A 291 -10.17 -6.69 23.19
N LEU A 292 -8.90 -6.70 22.79
CA LEU A 292 -8.11 -7.93 22.61
C LEU A 292 -8.03 -8.72 23.93
N LEU A 293 -7.60 -8.08 25.02
CA LEU A 293 -7.43 -8.71 26.34
C LEU A 293 -8.74 -9.20 26.99
N HIS A 294 -9.88 -8.57 26.67
CA HIS A 294 -11.19 -8.96 27.21
C HIS A 294 -11.98 -9.86 26.26
N ASN A 295 -11.29 -10.47 25.28
CA ASN A 295 -11.86 -11.43 24.34
C ASN A 295 -13.09 -10.90 23.56
N ALA A 296 -13.09 -9.62 23.21
CA ALA A 296 -14.10 -9.04 22.32
C ALA A 296 -14.07 -9.72 20.95
N SER A 297 -15.17 -9.66 20.20
CA SER A 297 -15.27 -10.35 18.91
C SER A 297 -14.20 -9.86 17.93
N VAL A 298 -13.55 -10.80 17.23
CA VAL A 298 -12.58 -10.51 16.16
C VAL A 298 -13.18 -9.57 15.10
N ASP A 299 -14.47 -9.70 14.82
CA ASP A 299 -15.19 -8.80 13.89
C ASP A 299 -15.35 -7.39 14.45
N SER A 300 -15.64 -7.26 15.75
CA SER A 300 -15.74 -5.97 16.42
C SER A 300 -14.39 -5.26 16.43
N ILE A 301 -13.31 -5.99 16.73
CA ILE A 301 -11.94 -5.47 16.68
C ILE A 301 -11.59 -5.03 15.24
N LEU A 302 -11.87 -5.86 14.23
CA LEU A 302 -11.65 -5.51 12.82
C LEU A 302 -12.42 -4.24 12.39
N GLN A 303 -13.68 -4.12 12.81
CA GLN A 303 -14.51 -2.96 12.51
C GLN A 303 -14.00 -1.68 13.19
N VAL A 304 -13.65 -1.74 14.48
CA VAL A 304 -13.04 -0.60 15.22
C VAL A 304 -11.71 -0.17 14.60
N TRP A 305 -10.92 -1.12 14.10
CA TRP A 305 -9.64 -0.86 13.47
C TRP A 305 -9.81 -0.16 12.12
N TYR A 306 -10.57 -0.77 11.18
CA TYR A 306 -10.48 -0.47 9.75
C TYR A 306 -11.79 0.00 9.07
N SER A 307 -12.94 -0.08 9.74
CA SER A 307 -14.26 0.17 9.12
C SER A 307 -14.86 1.51 9.51
N ALA A 308 -15.41 2.24 8.54
CA ALA A 308 -16.12 3.51 8.76
C ALA A 308 -17.47 3.33 9.45
N ALA A 309 -18.03 2.12 9.44
CA ALA A 309 -19.26 1.78 10.12
C ALA A 309 -19.19 0.39 10.77
N TRP A 310 -19.99 0.20 11.82
CA TRP A 310 -19.91 -0.87 12.80
C TRP A 310 -21.27 -1.54 13.04
N LEU A 311 -21.28 -2.80 13.48
CA LEU A 311 -22.45 -3.43 14.08
C LEU A 311 -22.75 -2.85 15.48
N ARG A 312 -23.99 -2.97 15.95
CA ARG A 312 -24.37 -2.55 17.32
C ARG A 312 -23.49 -3.23 18.38
N ARG A 313 -23.31 -4.56 18.27
CA ARG A 313 -22.40 -5.35 19.14
C ARG A 313 -20.98 -4.77 19.21
N THR A 314 -20.49 -4.19 18.11
CA THR A 314 -19.15 -3.61 18.02
C THR A 314 -19.06 -2.29 18.77
N LEU A 315 -20.12 -1.47 18.72
CA LEU A 315 -20.24 -0.29 19.56
C LEU A 315 -20.34 -0.66 21.05
N ASP A 316 -21.05 -1.73 21.38
CA ASP A 316 -21.20 -2.24 22.75
C ASP A 316 -19.85 -2.76 23.30
N ASP A 317 -19.12 -3.58 22.51
CA ASP A 317 -17.76 -4.07 22.80
C ASP A 317 -16.78 -2.88 22.97
N PHE A 318 -16.84 -1.90 22.07
CA PHE A 318 -16.01 -0.69 22.13
C PHE A 318 -16.30 0.14 23.38
N ALA A 319 -17.58 0.38 23.70
CA ALA A 319 -17.97 1.13 24.90
C ALA A 319 -17.60 0.40 26.20
N ALA A 320 -17.65 -0.94 26.22
CA ALA A 320 -17.15 -1.75 27.33
C ALA A 320 -15.63 -1.62 27.50
N ALA A 321 -14.88 -1.66 26.40
CA ALA A 321 -13.44 -1.44 26.41
C ALA A 321 -13.06 -0.02 26.83
N VAL A 322 -13.77 1.02 26.37
CA VAL A 322 -13.59 2.42 26.80
C VAL A 322 -13.78 2.56 28.33
N ARG A 323 -14.83 1.96 28.90
CA ARG A 323 -15.03 1.93 30.37
C ARG A 323 -13.87 1.24 31.09
N GLY A 324 -13.42 0.09 30.57
CA GLY A 324 -12.28 -0.64 31.11
C GLY A 324 -10.99 0.19 31.13
N VAL A 325 -10.64 0.83 30.00
CA VAL A 325 -9.48 1.74 29.92
C VAL A 325 -9.63 2.89 30.91
N LEU A 326 -10.77 3.61 30.91
CA LEU A 326 -11.01 4.74 31.81
C LEU A 326 -10.89 4.36 33.30
N SER A 327 -11.27 3.12 33.67
CA SER A 327 -11.11 2.62 35.05
C SER A 327 -9.66 2.31 35.44
N GLY A 328 -8.80 1.99 34.46
CA GLY A 328 -7.37 1.72 34.67
C GLY A 328 -6.46 2.94 34.52
N LEU A 329 -6.94 4.04 33.94
CA LEU A 329 -6.17 5.28 33.75
C LEU A 329 -6.07 6.10 35.04
N SER A 330 -5.00 5.84 35.81
CA SER A 330 -4.71 6.54 37.08
C SER A 330 -3.63 7.64 36.98
N SER A 331 -2.83 7.67 35.91
CA SER A 331 -1.77 8.69 35.73
C SER A 331 -2.31 9.98 35.10
N PRO A 332 -2.00 11.18 35.66
CA PRO A 332 -2.37 12.47 35.07
C PRO A 332 -1.87 12.69 33.63
N ALA A 333 -0.83 11.99 33.22
CA ALA A 333 -0.28 12.06 31.85
C ALA A 333 -1.27 11.58 30.77
N PHE A 334 -2.29 10.79 31.14
CA PHE A 334 -3.37 10.38 30.24
C PHE A 334 -4.61 11.27 30.30
N SER A 335 -4.56 12.45 30.93
CA SER A 335 -5.72 13.33 31.11
C SER A 335 -6.41 13.74 29.79
N THR A 336 -5.64 14.07 28.75
CA THR A 336 -6.17 14.38 27.40
C THR A 336 -6.76 13.16 26.69
N VAL A 337 -6.13 11.99 26.85
CA VAL A 337 -6.63 10.69 26.37
C VAL A 337 -7.96 10.35 27.05
N ALA A 338 -8.05 10.50 28.36
CA ALA A 338 -9.27 10.26 29.12
C ALA A 338 -10.41 11.21 28.72
N LEU A 339 -10.10 12.46 28.34
CA LEU A 339 -11.09 13.40 27.80
C LEU A 339 -11.65 12.92 26.46
N LEU A 340 -10.79 12.46 25.53
CA LEU A 340 -11.24 11.90 24.25
C LEU A 340 -12.04 10.61 24.42
N LEU A 341 -11.60 9.71 25.30
CA LEU A 341 -12.29 8.45 25.61
C LEU A 341 -13.68 8.70 26.20
N ARG A 342 -13.84 9.67 27.12
CA ARG A 342 -15.15 10.08 27.65
C ARG A 342 -16.04 10.67 26.55
N HIS A 343 -15.49 11.52 25.68
CA HIS A 343 -16.26 12.02 24.54
C HIS A 343 -16.81 10.87 23.69
N TRP A 344 -15.96 9.90 23.31
CA TRP A 344 -16.33 8.71 22.53
C TRP A 344 -17.34 7.80 23.22
N GLN A 345 -17.33 7.72 24.55
CA GLN A 345 -18.25 6.88 25.32
C GLN A 345 -19.73 7.22 25.06
N ASP A 346 -20.03 8.50 24.83
CA ASP A 346 -21.38 9.02 24.65
C ASP A 346 -21.81 9.14 23.17
N GLN A 347 -20.99 8.64 22.23
CA GLN A 347 -21.27 8.75 20.79
C GLN A 347 -21.95 7.51 20.21
N SER A 348 -22.93 7.72 19.35
CA SER A 348 -23.52 6.69 18.50
C SER A 348 -23.90 7.29 17.14
N PRO A 349 -22.92 7.64 16.27
CA PRO A 349 -23.19 8.22 14.97
C PRO A 349 -24.05 7.29 14.11
N THR A 350 -24.88 7.84 13.23
CA THR A 350 -25.68 7.03 12.30
C THR A 350 -24.83 6.57 11.11
N LEU A 351 -25.24 5.49 10.43
CA LEU A 351 -24.63 5.06 9.16
C LEU A 351 -24.56 6.20 8.14
N ALA A 352 -25.63 6.99 8.06
CA ALA A 352 -25.75 8.14 7.18
C ALA A 352 -24.69 9.22 7.44
N VAL A 353 -24.37 9.49 8.72
CA VAL A 353 -23.26 10.38 9.09
C VAL A 353 -21.92 9.75 8.73
N ALA A 354 -21.72 8.47 9.05
CA ALA A 354 -20.44 7.79 8.78
C ALA A 354 -20.08 7.71 7.30
N ARG A 355 -20.99 7.25 6.45
CA ARG A 355 -20.79 7.18 4.99
C ARG A 355 -20.48 8.57 4.40
N ARG A 356 -21.10 9.64 4.94
CA ARG A 356 -20.80 11.02 4.52
C ARG A 356 -19.41 11.47 4.96
N THR A 357 -19.07 11.29 6.24
CA THR A 357 -17.75 11.67 6.79
C THR A 357 -16.62 10.87 6.13
N TRP A 358 -16.88 9.61 5.77
CA TRP A 358 -16.02 8.82 4.92
C TRP A 358 -15.92 9.48 3.53
N LEU A 359 -16.99 9.51 2.73
CA LEU A 359 -16.91 9.98 1.33
C LEU A 359 -16.30 11.39 1.18
N ALA A 360 -16.56 12.30 2.13
CA ALA A 360 -15.98 13.65 2.16
C ALA A 360 -14.45 13.70 2.33
N LYS A 361 -13.83 12.63 2.87
CA LYS A 361 -12.39 12.47 3.04
C LYS A 361 -11.76 11.56 1.96
N THR A 362 -12.55 10.88 1.13
CA THR A 362 -12.05 9.97 0.08
C THR A 362 -11.52 10.75 -1.12
N THR A 363 -10.24 10.57 -1.47
CA THR A 363 -9.61 11.24 -2.62
C THR A 363 -9.80 10.48 -3.92
N ALA A 364 -9.62 11.14 -5.07
CA ALA A 364 -9.64 10.47 -6.37
C ALA A 364 -8.61 9.33 -6.46
N ALA A 365 -7.41 9.52 -5.89
CA ALA A 365 -6.36 8.49 -5.85
C ALA A 365 -6.72 7.26 -5.00
N ALA A 366 -7.67 7.36 -4.08
CA ALA A 366 -8.19 6.20 -3.34
C ALA A 366 -9.04 5.28 -4.25
N LEU A 367 -9.60 5.80 -5.35
CA LEU A 367 -10.47 5.06 -6.28
C LEU A 367 -9.70 4.32 -7.40
N ASP A 368 -8.40 4.60 -7.54
CA ASP A 368 -7.49 3.96 -8.50
C ASP A 368 -7.50 2.40 -8.52
N PRO A 369 -7.74 1.66 -7.41
CA PRO A 369 -7.88 0.20 -7.44
C PRO A 369 -9.11 -0.27 -8.25
N ILE A 370 -10.16 0.55 -8.30
CA ILE A 370 -11.38 0.27 -9.09
C ILE A 370 -11.04 0.34 -10.58
N ALA A 371 -10.37 1.41 -11.02
CA ALA A 371 -9.99 1.59 -12.42
C ALA A 371 -9.06 0.47 -12.92
N ASN A 372 -8.18 -0.05 -12.05
CA ASN A 372 -7.26 -1.12 -12.39
C ASN A 372 -7.87 -2.53 -12.40
N SER A 373 -9.06 -2.74 -11.84
CA SER A 373 -9.62 -4.09 -11.71
C SER A 373 -10.25 -4.59 -13.03
N ILE A 374 -9.81 -5.78 -13.47
CA ILE A 374 -10.10 -6.34 -14.80
C ILE A 374 -11.58 -6.69 -14.94
N GLU A 375 -12.12 -7.42 -13.98
CA GLU A 375 -13.49 -7.94 -14.05
C GLU A 375 -14.48 -7.01 -13.34
N ALA A 376 -15.68 -6.92 -13.94
CA ALA A 376 -16.83 -6.18 -13.46
C ALA A 376 -17.12 -6.38 -11.95
N ARG A 377 -17.12 -7.65 -11.51
CA ARG A 377 -17.35 -8.02 -10.11
C ARG A 377 -16.30 -7.49 -9.13
N HIS A 378 -15.01 -7.48 -9.52
CA HIS A 378 -13.92 -7.00 -8.65
C HIS A 378 -14.03 -5.50 -8.44
N ARG A 379 -14.34 -4.77 -9.52
CA ARG A 379 -14.65 -3.34 -9.45
C ARG A 379 -15.84 -3.08 -8.53
N ALA A 380 -16.93 -3.83 -8.65
CA ALA A 380 -18.12 -3.68 -7.81
C ALA A 380 -17.81 -3.81 -6.30
N TYR A 381 -17.03 -4.82 -5.89
CA TYR A 381 -16.61 -4.97 -4.48
C TYR A 381 -15.78 -3.79 -3.96
N LEU A 382 -14.86 -3.27 -4.79
CA LEU A 382 -14.03 -2.12 -4.42
C LEU A 382 -14.85 -0.82 -4.40
N THR A 383 -15.73 -0.60 -5.38
CA THR A 383 -16.67 0.53 -5.40
C THR A 383 -17.52 0.57 -4.14
N ASP A 384 -18.06 -0.58 -3.72
CA ASP A 384 -18.85 -0.70 -2.50
C ASP A 384 -18.06 -0.24 -1.26
N TYR A 385 -16.87 -0.81 -1.07
CA TYR A 385 -15.97 -0.43 0.03
C TYR A 385 -15.59 1.06 -0.02
N PHE A 386 -15.20 1.62 -1.16
CA PHE A 386 -14.73 3.00 -1.23
C PHE A 386 -15.85 4.04 -1.06
N LEU A 387 -17.10 3.72 -1.42
CA LEU A 387 -18.25 4.60 -1.20
C LEU A 387 -18.75 4.59 0.25
N THR A 388 -18.66 3.45 0.93
CA THR A 388 -19.26 3.25 2.26
C THR A 388 -18.25 3.28 3.42
N GLY A 389 -17.02 2.84 3.16
CA GLY A 389 -16.01 2.50 4.16
C GLY A 389 -16.32 1.22 4.95
N GLU A 390 -17.30 0.42 4.51
CA GLU A 390 -17.78 -0.79 5.19
C GLU A 390 -16.98 -2.02 4.75
N LEU A 391 -16.41 -2.75 5.73
CA LEU A 391 -15.73 -4.04 5.49
C LEU A 391 -16.60 -5.26 5.84
N LEU A 392 -17.67 -5.03 6.61
CA LEU A 392 -18.63 -6.00 7.11
C LEU A 392 -19.97 -5.27 7.26
N ASP A 393 -21.07 -6.01 7.39
CA ASP A 393 -22.40 -5.47 7.70
C ASP A 393 -22.33 -4.46 8.86
N ALA A 394 -23.10 -3.38 8.79
CA ALA A 394 -23.09 -2.30 9.77
C ALA A 394 -24.50 -1.79 10.11
N SER A 395 -24.63 -1.19 11.28
CA SER A 395 -25.87 -0.60 11.82
C SER A 395 -25.68 0.78 12.46
N VAL A 396 -24.44 1.15 12.79
CA VAL A 396 -24.05 2.44 13.36
C VAL A 396 -22.75 2.91 12.71
N GLY A 397 -22.45 4.20 12.78
CA GLY A 397 -21.17 4.75 12.33
C GLY A 397 -20.01 4.40 13.26
N SER A 398 -18.79 4.54 12.74
CA SER A 398 -17.58 4.43 13.55
C SER A 398 -17.40 5.65 14.44
N VAL A 399 -17.37 5.45 15.76
CA VAL A 399 -17.13 6.54 16.71
C VAL A 399 -15.73 7.15 16.50
N THR A 400 -14.71 6.32 16.23
CA THR A 400 -13.34 6.82 16.07
C THR A 400 -13.12 7.58 14.76
N LEU A 401 -13.80 7.22 13.66
CA LEU A 401 -13.66 7.91 12.37
C LEU A 401 -14.60 9.12 12.20
N CYS A 402 -15.71 9.15 12.93
CA CYS A 402 -16.80 10.11 12.71
C CYS A 402 -17.06 11.08 13.86
N CYS A 403 -16.56 10.81 15.07
CA CYS A 403 -16.80 11.61 16.26
C CYS A 403 -15.47 12.02 16.92
N LEU A 404 -14.71 12.88 16.23
CA LEU A 404 -13.50 13.50 16.79
C LEU A 404 -13.82 14.96 17.17
N PRO A 405 -13.56 15.40 18.40
CA PRO A 405 -13.73 16.80 18.77
C PRO A 405 -12.79 17.72 17.97
N PRO A 406 -13.23 18.93 17.56
CA PRO A 406 -12.42 19.85 16.74
C PRO A 406 -11.04 20.23 17.32
N MET A 407 -10.86 20.12 18.64
CA MET A 407 -9.56 20.35 19.28
C MET A 407 -8.50 19.30 18.92
N PHE A 408 -8.92 18.09 18.50
CA PHE A 408 -8.06 16.98 18.08
C PHE A 408 -8.02 16.77 16.56
N GLU A 409 -8.82 17.52 15.80
CA GLU A 409 -8.85 17.46 14.33
C GLU A 409 -7.58 18.05 13.71
N SER A 410 -7.00 17.37 12.73
CA SER A 410 -5.89 17.86 11.90
C SER A 410 -6.38 18.82 10.80
N THR A 411 -5.46 19.50 10.12
CA THR A 411 -5.74 20.19 8.85
C THR A 411 -5.67 19.24 7.64
N SER A 412 -5.07 18.06 7.79
CA SER A 412 -4.94 17.05 6.72
C SER A 412 -5.77 15.81 7.03
N HIS A 413 -6.93 15.68 6.37
CA HIS A 413 -7.82 14.53 6.51
C HIS A 413 -8.17 13.93 5.14
N THR A 414 -7.36 12.97 4.70
CA THR A 414 -7.74 12.06 3.61
C THR A 414 -8.00 10.67 4.20
N ASN A 415 -8.98 9.95 3.66
CA ASN A 415 -9.20 8.57 4.07
C ASN A 415 -8.10 7.69 3.53
N GLU A 416 -7.67 6.79 4.39
CA GLU A 416 -6.73 5.74 4.07
C GLU A 416 -7.53 4.50 3.66
N SER A 417 -7.08 3.80 2.62
CA SER A 417 -7.65 2.50 2.29
C SER A 417 -7.15 1.47 3.30
N ALA A 418 -8.05 0.73 3.95
CA ALA A 418 -7.67 -0.41 4.79
C ALA A 418 -6.81 -1.42 4.01
N LEU A 419 -7.05 -1.54 2.70
CA LEU A 419 -6.30 -2.41 1.79
C LEU A 419 -4.82 -2.01 1.61
N ALA A 420 -4.45 -0.77 1.94
CA ALA A 420 -3.05 -0.32 1.97
C ALA A 420 -2.32 -0.71 3.26
N SER A 421 -3.03 -1.12 4.32
CA SER A 421 -2.40 -1.56 5.57
C SER A 421 -1.69 -2.92 5.47
N ILE A 422 -1.82 -3.66 4.37
CA ILE A 422 -1.32 -5.03 4.20
C ILE A 422 -0.45 -5.13 2.94
N ASP A 423 0.52 -6.04 2.93
CA ASP A 423 1.32 -6.29 1.72
C ASP A 423 0.45 -6.67 0.52
N ALA A 424 0.69 -5.97 -0.60
CA ALA A 424 -0.03 -6.16 -1.85
C ALA A 424 0.07 -7.60 -2.37
N THR A 425 1.24 -8.24 -2.23
CA THR A 425 1.47 -9.60 -2.72
C THR A 425 0.64 -10.61 -1.94
N GLN A 426 0.63 -10.51 -0.61
CA GLN A 426 -0.21 -11.33 0.27
C GLN A 426 -1.71 -11.11 -0.01
N LEU A 427 -2.15 -9.85 -0.11
CA LEU A 427 -3.55 -9.51 -0.35
C LEU A 427 -4.03 -10.04 -1.71
N LEU A 428 -3.27 -9.82 -2.78
CA LEU A 428 -3.61 -10.27 -4.13
C LEU A 428 -3.57 -11.80 -4.25
N ALA A 429 -2.61 -12.48 -3.60
CA ALA A 429 -2.57 -13.94 -3.54
C ALA A 429 -3.80 -14.51 -2.80
N ALA A 430 -4.21 -13.90 -1.68
CA ALA A 430 -5.43 -14.28 -0.97
C ALA A 430 -6.70 -13.96 -1.77
N ALA A 431 -6.70 -12.88 -2.55
CA ALA A 431 -7.80 -12.50 -3.44
C ALA A 431 -7.99 -13.49 -4.60
N VAL A 432 -6.91 -14.06 -5.15
CA VAL A 432 -7.03 -15.16 -6.14
C VAL A 432 -7.78 -16.36 -5.53
N ALA A 433 -7.50 -16.70 -4.27
CA ALA A 433 -8.27 -17.70 -3.51
C ALA A 433 -9.70 -17.25 -3.11
N SER A 434 -10.05 -15.97 -3.28
CA SER A 434 -11.37 -15.38 -3.04
C SER A 434 -12.23 -15.23 -4.30
N ASN A 435 -11.92 -15.91 -5.42
CA ASN A 435 -12.57 -15.63 -6.72
C ASN A 435 -12.37 -14.17 -7.20
N GLY A 436 -11.27 -13.54 -6.72
CA GLY A 436 -10.86 -12.16 -6.97
C GLY A 436 -11.50 -11.10 -6.09
N ASP A 437 -12.32 -11.46 -5.10
CA ASP A 437 -12.79 -10.50 -4.09
C ASP A 437 -11.65 -10.08 -3.14
N VAL A 438 -11.12 -8.89 -3.39
CA VAL A 438 -10.04 -8.25 -2.63
C VAL A 438 -10.49 -7.82 -1.23
N VAL A 439 -11.74 -7.36 -1.08
CA VAL A 439 -12.26 -6.88 0.21
C VAL A 439 -12.49 -8.07 1.13
N ALA A 440 -13.12 -9.13 0.64
CA ALA A 440 -13.25 -10.38 1.40
C ALA A 440 -11.88 -11.04 1.69
N ALA A 441 -10.89 -10.91 0.79
CA ALA A 441 -9.53 -11.38 1.05
C ALA A 441 -8.90 -10.65 2.25
N PHE A 442 -8.96 -9.32 2.25
CA PHE A 442 -8.49 -8.48 3.35
C PHE A 442 -9.16 -8.86 4.67
N VAL A 443 -10.49 -8.95 4.68
CA VAL A 443 -11.29 -9.32 5.85
C VAL A 443 -10.88 -10.69 6.40
N ARG A 444 -10.68 -11.71 5.56
CA ARG A 444 -10.27 -13.04 6.03
C ARG A 444 -8.84 -13.07 6.56
N LEU A 445 -7.90 -12.35 5.94
CA LEU A 445 -6.52 -12.22 6.43
C LEU A 445 -6.51 -11.52 7.80
N ARG A 446 -7.12 -10.32 7.90
CA ARG A 446 -7.16 -9.57 9.17
C ARG A 446 -7.92 -10.30 10.27
N ARG A 447 -9.04 -10.99 9.98
CA ARG A 447 -9.70 -11.88 10.95
C ARG A 447 -8.75 -12.94 11.52
N ARG A 448 -7.97 -13.61 10.65
CA ARG A 448 -6.99 -14.62 11.07
C ARG A 448 -5.89 -13.99 11.96
N HIS A 449 -5.36 -12.84 11.56
CA HIS A 449 -4.24 -12.19 12.24
C HIS A 449 -4.66 -11.61 13.60
N ILE A 450 -5.82 -10.93 13.66
CA ILE A 450 -6.42 -10.44 14.92
C ILE A 450 -6.68 -11.62 15.87
N GLY A 451 -7.29 -12.71 15.38
CA GLY A 451 -7.56 -13.90 16.20
C GLY A 451 -6.29 -14.63 16.65
N LEU A 452 -5.17 -14.52 15.92
CA LEU A 452 -3.86 -14.99 16.39
C LEU A 452 -3.34 -14.09 17.51
N LEU A 453 -3.21 -12.78 17.27
CA LEU A 453 -2.74 -11.80 18.26
C LEU A 453 -3.54 -11.88 19.58
N GLN A 454 -4.86 -12.00 19.49
CA GLN A 454 -5.75 -12.16 20.66
C GLN A 454 -5.38 -13.41 21.48
N ARG A 455 -5.11 -14.56 20.84
CA ARG A 455 -4.65 -15.76 21.55
C ARG A 455 -3.28 -15.58 22.20
N HIS A 456 -2.35 -14.91 21.53
CA HIS A 456 -1.01 -14.64 22.10
C HIS A 456 -1.06 -13.69 23.29
N LEU A 457 -1.96 -12.70 23.29
CA LEU A 457 -2.21 -11.80 24.42
C LEU A 457 -2.86 -12.54 25.60
N LEU A 458 -3.91 -13.33 25.35
CA LEU A 458 -4.59 -14.11 26.39
C LEU A 458 -3.69 -15.20 27.01
N ALA A 459 -2.74 -15.74 26.24
CA ALA A 459 -1.73 -16.69 26.73
C ALA A 459 -0.53 -16.01 27.42
N GLY A 460 -0.44 -14.68 27.44
CA GLY A 460 0.71 -13.94 28.00
C GLY A 460 2.00 -14.03 27.17
N HIS A 461 1.96 -14.61 25.97
CA HIS A 461 3.11 -14.68 25.05
C HIS A 461 3.47 -13.31 24.46
N VAL A 462 2.50 -12.40 24.39
CA VAL A 462 2.69 -11.00 24.00
C VAL A 462 2.15 -10.11 25.12
N VAL A 463 2.93 -9.09 25.51
CA VAL A 463 2.55 -8.07 26.48
C VAL A 463 2.64 -6.70 25.82
N ILE A 464 1.52 -5.99 25.72
CA ILE A 464 1.45 -4.64 25.14
C ILE A 464 1.46 -3.60 26.26
N ASP A 465 2.38 -2.64 26.15
CA ASP A 465 2.51 -1.44 26.97
C ASP A 465 2.38 -0.22 26.04
N ILE A 466 1.51 0.74 26.34
CA ILE A 466 1.29 1.94 25.54
C ILE A 466 1.47 3.13 26.48
N ARG A 467 2.43 3.98 26.16
CA ARG A 467 2.83 5.10 27.02
C ARG A 467 1.90 6.30 26.79
N PRO A 468 1.88 7.29 27.71
CA PRO A 468 1.11 8.53 27.51
C PRO A 468 1.55 9.27 26.24
N PRO A 469 0.70 10.16 25.68
CA PRO A 469 1.10 11.02 24.57
C PRO A 469 2.37 11.82 24.91
N ALA A 470 3.44 11.58 24.17
CA ALA A 470 4.73 12.21 24.37
C ALA A 470 4.89 13.48 23.50
N GLN A 471 5.84 14.34 23.84
CA GLN A 471 6.31 15.35 22.90
C GLN A 471 7.05 14.67 21.72
N PRO A 472 7.16 15.32 20.54
CA PRO A 472 7.98 14.82 19.44
C PRO A 472 9.41 14.48 19.90
N LEU A 473 9.98 13.37 19.41
CA LEU A 473 11.29 12.90 19.90
C LEU A 473 12.44 13.85 19.56
N VAL A 474 12.33 14.57 18.45
CA VAL A 474 13.32 15.59 18.02
C VAL A 474 13.48 16.71 19.07
N SER A 475 12.43 17.02 19.83
CA SER A 475 12.44 18.01 20.90
C SER A 475 12.36 17.40 22.30
N SER A 476 12.57 16.09 22.44
CA SER A 476 12.25 15.39 23.68
C SER A 476 13.30 15.55 24.79
N PRO A 477 12.87 15.67 26.05
CA PRO A 477 13.75 15.81 27.19
C PRO A 477 14.56 14.53 27.45
N SER A 478 15.75 14.68 28.07
CA SER A 478 16.67 13.58 28.41
C SER A 478 15.97 12.37 29.00
N TRP A 479 15.07 12.58 29.97
CA TRP A 479 14.41 11.50 30.69
C TRP A 479 13.61 10.54 29.78
N LEU A 480 13.09 11.00 28.64
CA LEU A 480 12.37 10.12 27.71
C LEU A 480 13.34 9.18 26.98
N LEU A 481 14.53 9.67 26.65
CA LEU A 481 15.58 8.89 26.00
C LEU A 481 16.18 7.89 27.01
N ASP A 482 16.32 8.31 28.26
CA ASP A 482 16.76 7.46 29.37
C ASP A 482 15.70 6.38 29.69
N GLU A 483 14.41 6.70 29.59
CA GLU A 483 13.30 5.74 29.70
C GLU A 483 13.28 4.74 28.52
N LEU A 484 13.47 5.21 27.29
CA LEU A 484 13.55 4.36 26.09
C LEU A 484 14.71 3.36 26.21
N ALA A 485 15.89 3.82 26.63
CA ALA A 485 17.06 2.99 26.86
C ALA A 485 16.85 1.96 27.99
N ALA A 486 16.14 2.33 29.06
CA ALA A 486 15.88 1.46 30.20
C ALA A 486 15.04 0.21 29.87
N HIS A 487 14.36 0.17 28.71
CA HIS A 487 13.68 -1.05 28.23
C HIS A 487 14.63 -2.10 27.64
N LEU A 488 15.90 -1.75 27.38
CA LEU A 488 16.91 -2.63 26.75
C LEU A 488 16.38 -3.27 25.44
N PRO A 489 15.94 -2.47 24.45
CA PRO A 489 15.23 -2.97 23.29
C PRO A 489 16.07 -3.96 22.47
N THR A 490 15.50 -5.12 22.15
CA THR A 490 16.05 -6.05 21.16
C THR A 490 15.83 -5.51 19.74
N THR A 491 14.70 -4.83 19.52
CA THR A 491 14.35 -4.16 18.26
C THR A 491 13.68 -2.81 18.50
N MET A 492 13.87 -1.85 17.61
CA MET A 492 13.20 -0.54 17.66
C MET A 492 12.67 -0.12 16.29
N SER A 493 11.40 0.28 16.20
CA SER A 493 10.85 0.85 14.96
C SER A 493 10.61 2.36 15.10
N TRP A 494 11.11 3.14 14.15
CA TRP A 494 11.05 4.61 14.14
C TRP A 494 9.92 5.19 13.28
N GLY A 495 9.04 4.34 12.75
CA GLY A 495 7.99 4.77 11.83
C GLY A 495 8.55 5.60 10.67
N ASN A 496 7.96 6.77 10.43
CA ASN A 496 8.41 7.80 9.49
C ASN A 496 9.27 8.89 10.13
N ALA A 497 9.79 8.72 11.35
CA ALA A 497 10.66 9.71 11.98
C ALA A 497 11.95 9.97 11.17
N ILE A 498 12.34 9.00 10.32
CA ILE A 498 13.36 9.11 9.26
C ILE A 498 13.11 10.33 8.34
N ASP A 499 11.85 10.70 8.06
CA ASP A 499 11.50 11.82 7.19
C ASP A 499 11.49 13.19 7.89
N ARG A 500 11.74 13.21 9.22
CA ARG A 500 11.49 14.36 10.11
C ARG A 500 12.74 14.92 10.79
N MET A 501 13.88 14.27 10.63
CA MET A 501 15.15 14.73 11.20
C MET A 501 16.33 14.28 10.35
N SER A 502 17.43 15.03 10.36
CA SER A 502 18.68 14.63 9.73
C SER A 502 19.13 13.21 10.17
N PRO A 503 19.79 12.43 9.29
CA PRO A 503 20.28 11.09 9.63
C PRO A 503 21.16 11.09 10.89
N LYS A 504 22.01 12.11 11.05
CA LYS A 504 22.85 12.31 12.23
C LYS A 504 22.01 12.36 13.52
N ALA A 505 20.98 13.21 13.57
CA ALA A 505 20.11 13.34 14.73
C ALA A 505 19.37 12.03 15.04
N LEU A 506 18.90 11.31 14.01
CA LEU A 506 18.28 9.99 14.20
C LEU A 506 19.28 8.97 14.73
N HIS A 507 20.52 8.95 14.23
CA HIS A 507 21.52 8.00 14.66
C HIS A 507 21.98 8.26 16.11
N GLU A 508 22.18 9.52 16.51
CA GLU A 508 22.45 9.89 17.90
C GLU A 508 21.30 9.47 18.84
N LEU A 509 20.06 9.72 18.44
CA LEU A 509 18.85 9.28 19.16
C LEU A 509 18.78 7.76 19.28
N ALA A 510 19.02 7.04 18.18
CA ALA A 510 18.89 5.60 18.11
C ALA A 510 20.01 4.84 18.83
N GLN A 511 21.25 5.35 18.78
CA GLN A 511 22.36 4.82 19.58
C GLN A 511 22.14 5.03 21.08
N ARG A 512 21.55 6.17 21.48
CA ARG A 512 21.22 6.44 22.89
C ARG A 512 20.09 5.56 23.43
N CYS A 513 19.08 5.28 22.62
CA CYS A 513 17.93 4.46 23.04
C CYS A 513 18.15 2.94 22.86
N GLY A 514 19.09 2.55 22.00
CA GLY A 514 19.41 1.16 21.69
C GLY A 514 20.36 0.52 22.71
N ALA A 515 20.21 -0.79 22.88
CA ALA A 515 21.25 -1.65 23.44
C ALA A 515 22.27 -2.07 22.35
N ILE A 516 23.41 -2.64 22.77
CA ILE A 516 24.57 -3.01 21.93
C ILE A 516 24.23 -3.91 20.72
N ARG A 517 23.06 -4.56 20.68
CA ARG A 517 22.60 -5.44 19.58
C ARG A 517 21.20 -5.11 19.06
N THR A 518 20.71 -3.89 19.28
CA THR A 518 19.39 -3.47 18.81
C THR A 518 19.34 -3.44 17.28
N LEU A 519 18.37 -4.14 16.69
CA LEU A 519 18.03 -3.97 15.29
C LEU A 519 16.97 -2.85 15.16
N HIS A 520 17.37 -1.75 14.53
CA HIS A 520 16.50 -0.62 14.24
C HIS A 520 15.82 -0.79 12.89
N GLY A 521 14.64 -0.21 12.73
CA GLY A 521 13.93 -0.18 11.46
C GLY A 521 13.04 1.06 11.32
N GLY A 522 12.75 1.45 10.09
CA GLY A 522 11.86 2.56 9.80
C GLY A 522 11.56 2.64 8.31
N TRP A 523 10.83 3.67 7.93
CA TRP A 523 10.42 3.89 6.55
C TRP A 523 10.45 5.36 6.15
N SER A 524 10.67 5.61 4.86
CA SER A 524 10.72 6.95 4.27
C SER A 524 9.83 7.02 3.04
N VAL A 525 9.07 8.11 2.91
CA VAL A 525 8.34 8.51 1.69
C VAL A 525 8.97 9.73 1.03
N ARG A 526 9.84 10.48 1.73
CA ARG A 526 10.59 11.61 1.16
C ARG A 526 11.86 11.20 0.44
N TRP A 527 12.34 9.97 0.60
CA TRP A 527 13.60 9.51 0.02
C TRP A 527 13.84 9.79 -1.48
N PRO A 528 12.84 9.83 -2.40
CA PRO A 528 13.10 10.18 -3.79
C PRO A 528 13.52 11.64 -3.94
N GLN A 529 13.06 12.53 -3.04
CA GLN A 529 13.41 13.95 -3.04
C GLN A 529 14.91 14.17 -2.78
N TRP A 530 15.58 13.25 -2.10
CA TRP A 530 17.01 13.33 -1.79
C TRP A 530 17.90 12.59 -2.78
N THR A 531 17.33 11.79 -3.68
CA THR A 531 18.06 10.76 -4.44
C THR A 531 17.94 11.00 -5.94
N GLN A 532 19.01 11.44 -6.60
CA GLN A 532 18.96 11.70 -8.03
C GLN A 532 18.81 10.39 -8.83
N GLY A 533 17.84 10.36 -9.73
CA GLY A 533 17.47 9.17 -10.49
C GLY A 533 16.50 8.25 -9.75
N ALA A 534 15.84 8.74 -8.69
CA ALA A 534 14.72 8.05 -8.06
C ALA A 534 13.37 8.47 -8.67
N SER A 535 13.29 9.63 -9.35
CA SER A 535 12.10 10.07 -10.08
C SER A 535 12.38 10.38 -11.55
N TYR A 536 11.35 10.27 -12.41
CA TYR A 536 11.47 10.55 -13.84
C TYR A 536 11.91 11.98 -14.16
N VAL A 537 11.67 12.93 -13.25
CA VAL A 537 12.11 14.33 -13.40
C VAL A 537 13.62 14.50 -13.28
N ASP A 538 14.33 13.50 -12.73
CA ASP A 538 15.79 13.51 -12.59
C ASP A 538 16.50 13.03 -13.86
N VAL A 539 15.75 12.61 -14.89
CA VAL A 539 16.28 11.95 -16.09
C VAL A 539 16.51 12.97 -17.20
N ALA A 540 17.71 13.57 -17.20
CA ALA A 540 18.15 14.48 -18.26
C ALA A 540 18.19 13.82 -19.66
N ALA A 541 18.28 14.65 -20.71
CA ALA A 541 18.44 14.19 -22.08
C ALA A 541 19.89 13.78 -22.39
N GLY A 542 20.09 12.52 -22.80
CA GLY A 542 21.40 11.90 -22.99
C GLY A 542 21.55 10.60 -22.20
N GLU A 543 22.46 9.72 -22.61
CA GLU A 543 22.79 8.47 -21.87
C GLU A 543 22.99 8.75 -20.37
N PRO A 544 22.28 8.05 -19.45
CA PRO A 544 22.13 6.60 -19.48
C PRO A 544 20.67 6.09 -19.55
N GLN A 545 19.79 6.77 -20.29
CA GLN A 545 18.37 6.38 -20.44
C GLN A 545 18.17 4.88 -20.82
N ALA A 546 19.06 4.28 -21.63
CA ALA A 546 18.95 2.87 -22.03
C ALA A 546 19.18 1.88 -20.87
N VAL A 547 20.18 2.13 -20.01
CA VAL A 547 20.48 1.32 -18.82
C VAL A 547 19.38 1.45 -17.78
N LEU A 548 18.89 2.67 -17.62
CA LEU A 548 17.73 3.02 -16.80
C LEU A 548 16.48 2.24 -17.25
N LEU A 549 16.16 2.31 -18.54
CA LEU A 549 15.05 1.59 -19.17
C LEU A 549 15.16 0.07 -19.02
N ALA A 550 16.35 -0.50 -19.20
CA ALA A 550 16.58 -1.93 -18.99
C ALA A 550 16.32 -2.35 -17.53
N SER A 551 16.73 -1.52 -16.58
CA SER A 551 16.55 -1.75 -15.14
C SER A 551 15.08 -1.62 -14.71
N VAL A 552 14.40 -0.58 -15.20
CA VAL A 552 12.94 -0.37 -15.08
C VAL A 552 12.18 -1.58 -15.65
N ARG A 553 12.53 -2.02 -16.87
CA ARG A 553 11.95 -3.22 -17.52
C ARG A 553 12.14 -4.49 -16.68
N GLY A 554 13.32 -4.67 -16.09
CA GLY A 554 13.62 -5.79 -15.18
C GLY A 554 12.80 -5.75 -13.87
N ALA A 555 12.71 -4.58 -13.23
CA ALA A 555 11.87 -4.38 -12.05
C ALA A 555 10.39 -4.69 -12.33
N PHE A 556 9.86 -4.27 -13.49
CA PHE A 556 8.51 -4.61 -13.92
C PHE A 556 8.28 -6.09 -14.14
N ALA A 557 9.20 -6.78 -14.81
CA ALA A 557 9.11 -8.23 -14.99
C ALA A 557 9.07 -8.93 -13.61
N GLY A 558 9.95 -8.52 -12.67
CA GLY A 558 9.97 -9.03 -11.31
C GLY A 558 8.70 -8.74 -10.50
N MET A 559 8.08 -7.57 -10.67
CA MET A 559 6.78 -7.24 -10.05
C MET A 559 5.65 -8.12 -10.63
N ARG A 560 5.58 -8.25 -11.96
CA ARG A 560 4.58 -9.07 -12.67
C ARG A 560 4.69 -10.57 -12.39
N HIS A 561 5.88 -11.06 -12.05
CA HIS A 561 6.08 -12.45 -11.62
C HIS A 561 5.75 -12.68 -10.13
N ARG A 562 6.00 -11.70 -9.26
CA ARG A 562 5.64 -11.80 -7.83
C ARG A 562 4.14 -11.69 -7.60
N LEU A 563 3.46 -10.81 -8.32
CA LEU A 563 2.02 -10.61 -8.20
C LEU A 563 1.25 -11.59 -9.10
N ALA A 564 0.54 -12.55 -8.49
CA ALA A 564 -0.50 -13.36 -9.16
C ALA A 564 -1.74 -12.54 -9.61
N ALA A 565 -1.61 -11.20 -9.60
CA ALA A 565 -2.67 -10.22 -9.78
C ALA A 565 -3.20 -10.11 -11.20
N GLN A 566 -2.56 -10.69 -12.22
CA GLN A 566 -2.97 -10.59 -13.63
C GLN A 566 -4.37 -11.16 -13.92
N VAL A 567 -5.00 -11.84 -12.95
CA VAL A 567 -6.39 -12.34 -12.99
C VAL A 567 -7.40 -11.33 -12.41
N ILE A 568 -6.95 -10.38 -11.59
CA ILE A 568 -7.78 -9.46 -10.79
C ILE A 568 -7.59 -8.01 -11.23
N MET A 569 -6.33 -7.60 -11.44
CA MET A 569 -5.95 -6.23 -11.78
C MET A 569 -5.00 -6.16 -12.98
N ARG A 570 -5.13 -5.08 -13.76
CA ARG A 570 -4.17 -4.68 -14.78
C ARG A 570 -2.79 -4.58 -14.13
N SER A 571 -1.77 -5.16 -14.77
CA SER A 571 -0.42 -5.29 -14.20
C SER A 571 0.65 -4.85 -15.21
N PRO A 572 1.44 -3.80 -14.92
CA PRO A 572 1.37 -2.95 -13.73
C PRO A 572 0.04 -2.18 -13.62
N PRO A 573 -0.33 -1.65 -12.43
CA PRO A 573 -1.45 -0.73 -12.31
C PRO A 573 -1.19 0.48 -13.21
N VAL A 574 -1.98 0.62 -14.27
CA VAL A 574 -1.80 1.70 -15.25
C VAL A 574 -2.57 2.90 -14.72
N LEU A 575 -1.86 3.81 -14.07
CA LEU A 575 -2.43 5.07 -13.58
C LEU A 575 -1.89 6.24 -14.38
N ARG A 576 -0.57 6.31 -14.50
CA ARG A 576 0.17 7.10 -15.50
C ARG A 576 1.40 6.31 -15.93
N PRO A 577 1.87 6.46 -17.19
CA PRO A 577 3.15 5.88 -17.60
C PRO A 577 4.34 6.34 -16.74
N SER A 578 4.29 7.58 -16.21
CA SER A 578 5.30 8.13 -15.30
C SER A 578 5.40 7.37 -13.98
N ASP A 579 4.27 6.97 -13.37
CA ASP A 579 4.25 6.21 -12.10
C ASP A 579 4.97 4.85 -12.25
N CYS A 580 4.95 4.32 -13.47
CA CYS A 580 5.71 3.11 -13.78
C CYS A 580 7.22 3.41 -13.87
N VAL A 581 7.60 4.49 -14.55
CA VAL A 581 9.01 4.92 -14.61
C VAL A 581 9.57 5.17 -13.20
N ASP A 582 8.86 5.94 -12.37
CA ASP A 582 9.23 6.19 -10.97
C ASP A 582 9.42 4.90 -10.18
N TYR A 583 8.50 3.92 -10.27
CA TYR A 583 8.67 2.64 -9.57
C TYR A 583 9.95 1.90 -9.97
N GLY A 584 10.25 1.85 -11.27
CA GLY A 584 11.44 1.17 -11.78
C GLY A 584 12.73 1.90 -11.42
N LEU A 585 12.73 3.23 -11.47
CA LEU A 585 13.83 4.10 -11.01
C LEU A 585 14.11 3.89 -9.53
N CYS A 586 13.04 3.96 -8.73
CA CYS A 586 13.09 3.73 -7.31
C CYS A 586 13.76 2.37 -7.00
N CYS A 587 13.42 1.31 -7.75
CA CYS A 587 13.98 -0.03 -7.54
C CYS A 587 15.50 -0.10 -7.69
N VAL A 588 16.10 0.77 -8.51
CA VAL A 588 17.55 0.89 -8.66
C VAL A 588 18.13 1.73 -7.52
N ALA A 589 17.57 2.90 -7.28
CA ALA A 589 18.13 3.91 -6.40
C ALA A 589 18.03 3.57 -4.88
N LYS A 590 17.02 2.79 -4.46
CA LYS A 590 16.74 2.49 -3.04
C LYS A 590 17.94 1.95 -2.25
N GLY A 591 18.83 1.20 -2.90
CA GLY A 591 19.97 0.54 -2.26
C GLY A 591 21.06 1.53 -1.86
N GLN A 592 21.36 2.49 -2.75
CA GLN A 592 22.33 3.55 -2.50
C GLN A 592 21.78 4.54 -1.47
N TRP A 593 20.51 4.95 -1.59
CA TRP A 593 19.87 5.81 -0.57
C TRP A 593 19.92 5.17 0.82
N ALA A 594 19.48 3.91 0.96
CA ALA A 594 19.46 3.23 2.25
C ALA A 594 20.86 3.05 2.85
N THR A 595 21.87 2.82 2.01
CA THR A 595 23.28 2.76 2.46
C THR A 595 23.76 4.13 2.93
N SER A 596 23.60 5.17 2.09
CA SER A 596 24.02 6.53 2.39
C SER A 596 23.32 7.11 3.62
N PHE A 597 22.06 6.77 3.85
CA PHE A 597 21.31 7.13 5.05
C PHE A 597 21.91 6.43 6.27
N VAL A 598 21.96 5.10 6.27
CA VAL A 598 22.35 4.29 7.44
C VAL A 598 23.81 4.50 7.86
N THR A 599 24.73 4.77 6.93
CA THR A 599 26.15 5.02 7.25
C THR A 599 26.47 6.51 7.38
N SER A 600 25.47 7.38 7.55
CA SER A 600 25.66 8.83 7.62
C SER A 600 26.26 9.25 8.96
N GLY A 601 27.59 9.38 9.00
CA GLY A 601 28.34 9.84 10.18
C GLY A 601 28.48 8.82 11.31
N VAL A 602 28.08 7.56 11.09
CA VAL A 602 28.14 6.46 12.08
C VAL A 602 28.59 5.16 11.45
N ASP A 603 29.19 4.27 12.24
CA ASP A 603 29.47 2.90 11.78
C ASP A 603 28.24 1.99 12.02
N ALA A 604 27.58 1.63 10.92
CA ALA A 604 26.35 0.85 10.92
C ALA A 604 26.28 -0.10 9.72
N ILE A 605 25.40 -1.11 9.82
CA ILE A 605 25.19 -2.14 8.82
C ILE A 605 23.74 -2.11 8.37
N VAL A 606 23.51 -1.98 7.05
CA VAL A 606 22.20 -2.20 6.43
C VAL A 606 21.90 -3.70 6.40
N HIS A 607 20.84 -4.14 7.08
CA HIS A 607 20.35 -5.53 7.03
C HIS A 607 19.24 -5.72 5.99
N TYR A 608 18.53 -4.63 5.66
CA TYR A 608 17.46 -4.63 4.67
C TYR A 608 17.25 -3.25 4.07
N SER A 609 16.99 -3.22 2.77
CA SER A 609 16.16 -2.20 2.16
C SER A 609 15.21 -2.83 1.14
N ASP A 610 13.94 -2.41 1.14
CA ASP A 610 13.02 -2.75 0.07
C ASP A 610 11.99 -1.65 -0.17
N LEU A 611 11.41 -1.67 -1.36
CA LEU A 611 10.32 -0.79 -1.75
C LEU A 611 8.99 -1.43 -1.46
N VAL A 612 8.15 -0.68 -0.77
CA VAL A 612 6.77 -1.00 -0.56
C VAL A 612 5.94 0.14 -1.15
N PRO A 613 5.00 -0.13 -2.06
CA PRO A 613 4.12 0.91 -2.56
C PRO A 613 3.21 1.38 -1.41
N LEU A 614 3.08 2.70 -1.24
CA LEU A 614 2.31 3.32 -0.16
C LEU A 614 0.79 3.03 -0.24
N ASN A 615 0.34 2.50 -1.39
CA ASN A 615 -0.95 1.87 -1.56
C ASN A 615 -0.73 0.59 -2.36
N SER A 616 -1.29 -0.52 -1.89
CA SER A 616 -1.20 -1.86 -2.50
C SER A 616 -1.54 -1.93 -4.00
N PHE A 617 -2.17 -0.89 -4.54
CA PHE A 617 -2.62 -0.82 -5.93
C PHE A 617 -2.18 0.45 -6.69
N ALA A 618 -1.36 1.34 -6.10
CA ALA A 618 -0.89 2.56 -6.75
C ALA A 618 0.65 2.70 -6.68
N PRO A 619 1.39 2.53 -7.80
CA PRO A 619 2.85 2.59 -7.80
C PRO A 619 3.44 4.02 -7.73
N GLY A 620 2.63 5.08 -7.83
CA GLY A 620 3.12 6.47 -7.87
C GLY A 620 3.67 7.03 -6.54
N LEU A 621 3.46 6.36 -5.40
CA LEU A 621 4.02 6.76 -4.10
C LEU A 621 4.81 5.59 -3.52
N GLN A 622 6.12 5.78 -3.39
CA GLN A 622 7.09 4.73 -3.08
C GLN A 622 7.72 4.93 -1.71
N THR A 623 7.42 4.01 -0.79
CA THR A 623 8.06 3.96 0.52
C THR A 623 9.30 3.05 0.45
N VAL A 624 10.47 3.53 0.89
CA VAL A 624 11.58 2.63 1.23
C VAL A 624 11.49 2.27 2.70
N ASN A 625 11.41 0.97 2.97
CA ASN A 625 11.65 0.38 4.27
C ASN A 625 13.13 0.08 4.43
N VAL A 626 13.71 0.38 5.60
CA VAL A 626 15.12 0.09 5.91
C VAL A 626 15.25 -0.50 7.32
N THR A 627 16.18 -1.45 7.51
CA THR A 627 16.61 -1.91 8.84
C THR A 627 18.12 -1.93 8.96
N TRP A 628 18.62 -1.54 10.14
CA TRP A 628 20.04 -1.40 10.42
C TRP A 628 20.41 -1.74 11.86
N SER A 629 21.69 -2.04 12.09
CA SER A 629 22.28 -2.09 13.43
C SER A 629 23.59 -1.33 13.45
N TYR A 630 24.03 -0.88 14.62
CA TYR A 630 25.39 -0.36 14.81
C TYR A 630 26.40 -1.53 14.92
N LYS A 631 27.69 -1.22 14.78
CA LYS A 631 28.79 -2.18 14.96
C LYS A 631 29.35 -2.17 16.39
#